data_AF-A0A0Q0TKZ9-F1
#
_entry.id   AF-A0A0Q0TKZ9-F1
#
_cell.length_a   1.000
_cell.length_b   1.000
_cell.length_c   1.000
_cell.angle_alpha   90.00
_cell.angle_beta   90.00
_cell.angle_gamma   90.00
#
_symmetry.space_group_name_H-M   'P 1'
#
loop_
_entity.id
_entity.type
_entity.pdbx_description
1 polymer ?
#
loop_
_entity_poly.entity_id
_entity_poly.type
_entity_poly.pdbx_seq_one_letter_code
_entity_poly.pdbx_strand_id
1 'polypeptide(L)'
;MFTSKEGHTIPQVTFPTRQGDAWVNVTTDELFKDKTVIVFSLPGAFTPTCSSTHLPRYNELFPVFKEHGVDSILCVSVNDTFVMNAWKDDQNADQITFIPDGNGEFTDGMGMLVDKNDLGFGKRSWRYSMLVKNGVVEKMFIEPNEPGDPFKVSDADTMLKYIAPQYKVQESVTIFTKPGCPYCAKAKQALIDAGLQYEELILGKDATTVSLRAVSGRTTVPQVFIGGKHIGGSDDLEVYLNQ
;
A
#
# COMPACT_ATOMS: atom_id res chain seq x y z
N MET A 1 15.82 14.96 -18.04
CA MET A 1 15.07 15.45 -16.87
C MET A 1 13.62 15.05 -17.08
N PHE A 2 13.02 14.35 -16.13
CA PHE A 2 11.63 13.91 -16.26
C PHE A 2 10.70 15.13 -16.32
N THR A 3 9.71 15.08 -17.21
CA THR A 3 8.72 16.15 -17.37
C THR A 3 7.43 15.71 -16.69
N SER A 4 6.87 16.57 -15.85
CA SER A 4 5.59 16.32 -15.21
C SER A 4 4.47 16.20 -16.25
N LYS A 5 3.53 15.30 -16.01
CA LYS A 5 2.30 15.14 -16.79
C LYS A 5 1.08 15.79 -16.12
N GLU A 6 1.28 16.56 -15.05
CA GLU A 6 0.19 17.33 -14.41
C GLU A 6 -0.62 18.13 -15.45
N GLY A 7 -1.94 18.09 -15.31
CA GLY A 7 -2.90 18.70 -16.24
C GLY A 7 -3.14 17.93 -17.55
N HIS A 8 -2.41 16.85 -17.83
CA HIS A 8 -2.57 16.06 -19.04
C HIS A 8 -3.38 14.79 -18.80
N THR A 9 -4.03 14.29 -19.85
CA THR A 9 -4.68 12.98 -19.83
C THR A 9 -3.66 11.86 -19.78
N ILE A 10 -3.96 10.80 -19.03
CA ILE A 10 -3.17 9.56 -18.99
C ILE A 10 -3.16 8.86 -20.37
N PRO A 11 -2.12 8.07 -20.68
CA PRO A 11 -2.04 7.29 -21.92
C PRO A 11 -3.20 6.31 -22.04
N GLN A 12 -3.72 6.14 -23.25
CA GLN A 12 -4.77 5.17 -23.55
C GLN A 12 -4.15 3.80 -23.87
N VAL A 13 -4.27 2.86 -22.94
CA VAL A 13 -3.64 1.53 -23.01
C VAL A 13 -4.65 0.43 -22.64
N THR A 14 -4.44 -0.76 -23.19
CA THR A 14 -5.14 -1.98 -22.79
C THR A 14 -4.13 -2.98 -22.22
N PHE A 15 -4.27 -3.34 -20.95
CA PHE A 15 -3.38 -4.26 -20.25
C PHE A 15 -3.90 -5.71 -20.38
N PRO A 16 -3.12 -6.64 -20.96
CA PRO A 16 -3.45 -8.07 -20.92
C PRO A 16 -3.19 -8.61 -19.52
N THR A 17 -4.26 -8.89 -18.78
CA THR A 17 -4.19 -9.44 -17.41
C THR A 17 -4.62 -10.90 -17.35
N ARG A 18 -4.21 -11.61 -16.30
CA ARG A 18 -4.72 -12.93 -15.94
C ARG A 18 -5.59 -12.82 -14.70
N GLN A 19 -6.86 -13.19 -14.82
CA GLN A 19 -7.81 -13.27 -13.71
C GLN A 19 -8.31 -14.71 -13.63
N GLY A 20 -7.91 -15.43 -12.58
CA GLY A 20 -7.99 -16.88 -12.56
C GLY A 20 -7.27 -17.49 -13.77
N ASP A 21 -7.92 -18.44 -14.44
CA ASP A 21 -7.36 -19.12 -15.61
C ASP A 21 -7.69 -18.44 -16.95
N ALA A 22 -8.24 -17.23 -16.93
CA ALA A 22 -8.66 -16.50 -18.12
C ALA A 22 -7.78 -15.27 -18.40
N TRP A 23 -7.61 -14.97 -19.70
CA TRP A 23 -7.12 -13.67 -20.13
C TRP A 23 -8.24 -12.64 -20.03
N VAL A 24 -7.94 -11.50 -19.41
CA VAL A 24 -8.86 -10.37 -19.29
C VAL A 24 -8.12 -9.11 -19.67
N ASN A 25 -8.64 -8.39 -20.66
CA ASN A 25 -8.12 -7.08 -21.01
C ASN A 25 -8.70 -6.05 -20.05
N VAL A 26 -7.82 -5.29 -19.40
CA VAL A 26 -8.20 -4.16 -18.54
C VAL A 26 -7.78 -2.88 -19.22
N THR A 27 -8.73 -1.99 -19.47
CA THR A 27 -8.44 -0.73 -20.18
C THR A 27 -8.15 0.42 -19.20
N THR A 28 -7.38 1.40 -19.66
CA THR A 28 -7.19 2.64 -18.90
C THR A 28 -8.50 3.38 -18.61
N ASP A 29 -9.46 3.37 -19.52
CA ASP A 29 -10.80 3.93 -19.26
C ASP A 29 -11.52 3.21 -18.11
N GLU A 30 -11.49 1.88 -18.04
CA GLU A 30 -12.06 1.14 -16.91
C GLU A 30 -11.40 1.50 -15.58
N LEU A 31 -10.10 1.79 -15.59
CA LEU A 31 -9.33 2.11 -14.40
C LEU A 31 -9.56 3.54 -13.92
N PHE A 32 -9.64 4.52 -14.83
CA PHE A 32 -9.52 5.94 -14.49
C PHE A 32 -10.75 6.81 -14.78
N LYS A 33 -11.65 6.39 -15.67
CA LYS A 33 -12.81 7.20 -16.05
C LYS A 33 -13.77 7.34 -14.87
N ASP A 34 -14.23 8.57 -14.64
CA ASP A 34 -15.17 8.94 -13.57
C ASP A 34 -14.70 8.52 -12.15
N LYS A 35 -13.38 8.37 -11.96
CA LYS A 35 -12.74 7.95 -10.70
C LYS A 35 -11.62 8.89 -10.28
N THR A 36 -11.36 8.92 -8.98
CA THR A 36 -10.13 9.46 -8.36
C THR A 36 -9.22 8.29 -8.01
N VAL A 37 -8.05 8.23 -8.62
CA VAL A 37 -7.16 7.07 -8.56
C VAL A 37 -5.77 7.51 -8.16
N ILE A 38 -5.19 6.85 -7.15
CA ILE A 38 -3.76 6.93 -6.89
C ILE A 38 -3.05 5.90 -7.76
N VAL A 39 -1.96 6.31 -8.39
CA VAL A 39 -1.03 5.39 -9.06
C VAL A 39 0.33 5.56 -8.45
N PHE A 40 1.02 4.46 -8.18
CA PHE A 40 2.46 4.49 -7.96
C PHE A 40 3.12 3.45 -8.86
N SER A 41 4.24 3.85 -9.45
CA SER A 41 5.01 3.01 -10.36
C SER A 41 6.37 2.69 -9.79
N LEU A 42 6.87 1.51 -10.14
CA LEU A 42 8.04 0.89 -9.54
C LEU A 42 9.00 0.38 -10.62
N PRO A 43 10.30 0.24 -10.31
CA PRO A 43 11.26 -0.36 -11.24
C PRO A 43 10.98 -1.82 -11.59
N GLY A 44 10.38 -2.60 -10.69
CA GLY A 44 10.14 -4.02 -10.91
C GLY A 44 9.56 -4.74 -9.70
N ALA A 45 8.70 -5.72 -9.96
CA ALA A 45 8.21 -6.66 -8.95
C ALA A 45 9.37 -7.39 -8.24
N PHE A 46 9.17 -7.78 -6.98
CA PHE A 46 10.15 -8.46 -6.12
C PHE A 46 11.44 -7.68 -5.78
N THR A 47 11.56 -6.41 -6.17
CA THR A 47 12.75 -5.60 -5.84
C THR A 47 12.66 -5.02 -4.41
N PRO A 48 13.79 -4.82 -3.69
CA PRO A 48 13.77 -4.63 -2.24
C PRO A 48 12.90 -3.47 -1.72
N THR A 49 13.12 -2.25 -2.20
CA THR A 49 12.38 -1.05 -1.77
C THR A 49 10.89 -1.13 -2.11
N CYS A 50 10.57 -1.82 -3.20
CA CYS A 50 9.20 -2.00 -3.66
C CYS A 50 8.41 -2.89 -2.70
N SER A 51 9.02 -3.99 -2.26
CA SER A 51 8.39 -4.99 -1.40
C SER A 51 8.41 -4.65 0.09
N SER A 52 9.40 -3.89 0.58
CA SER A 52 9.54 -3.67 2.03
C SER A 52 8.87 -2.41 2.56
N THR A 53 8.68 -1.38 1.71
CA THR A 53 8.19 -0.07 2.18
C THR A 53 7.14 0.55 1.28
N HIS A 54 7.39 0.64 -0.03
CA HIS A 54 6.55 1.45 -0.92
C HIS A 54 5.13 0.88 -1.05
N LEU A 55 5.00 -0.37 -1.51
CA LEU A 55 3.71 -1.03 -1.67
C LEU A 55 2.99 -1.28 -0.32
N PRO A 56 3.66 -1.82 0.72
CA PRO A 56 3.00 -2.07 2.01
C PRO A 56 2.33 -0.84 2.61
N ARG A 57 2.99 0.33 2.55
CA ARG A 57 2.44 1.55 3.12
C ARG A 57 1.23 2.08 2.36
N TYR A 58 1.18 1.95 1.03
CA TYR A 58 -0.04 2.26 0.26
C TYR A 58 -1.19 1.31 0.60
N ASN A 59 -0.91 0.03 0.81
CA ASN A 59 -1.92 -0.95 1.21
C ASN A 59 -2.45 -0.68 2.63
N GLU A 60 -1.57 -0.31 3.56
CA GLU A 60 -1.92 0.09 4.93
C GLU A 60 -2.82 1.33 4.94
N LEU A 61 -2.47 2.37 4.17
CA LEU A 61 -3.20 3.63 4.14
C LEU A 61 -4.41 3.63 3.20
N PHE A 62 -4.68 2.54 2.47
CA PHE A 62 -5.81 2.46 1.54
C PHE A 62 -7.16 2.86 2.17
N PRO A 63 -7.54 2.41 3.38
CA PRO A 63 -8.81 2.81 3.98
C PRO A 63 -8.90 4.32 4.21
N VAL A 64 -7.78 4.96 4.57
CA VAL A 64 -7.70 6.42 4.79
C VAL A 64 -7.83 7.17 3.46
N PHE A 65 -7.13 6.72 2.42
CA PHE A 65 -7.29 7.30 1.09
C PHE A 65 -8.73 7.21 0.60
N LYS A 66 -9.38 6.08 0.85
CA LYS A 66 -10.78 5.86 0.47
C LYS A 66 -11.74 6.80 1.22
N GLU A 67 -11.52 7.02 2.51
CA GLU A 67 -12.27 8.02 3.30
C GLU A 67 -12.15 9.43 2.69
N HIS A 68 -10.99 9.73 2.10
CA HIS A 68 -10.71 11.00 1.42
C HIS A 68 -11.01 11.00 -0.09
N GLY A 69 -11.87 10.09 -0.55
CA GLY A 69 -12.44 10.14 -1.90
C GLY A 69 -11.61 9.48 -2.99
N VAL A 70 -10.61 8.67 -2.65
CA VAL A 70 -9.88 7.83 -3.61
C VAL A 70 -10.67 6.53 -3.85
N ASP A 71 -10.99 6.24 -5.10
CA ASP A 71 -11.75 5.05 -5.49
C ASP A 71 -10.87 3.79 -5.55
N SER A 72 -9.62 3.94 -6.00
CA SER A 72 -8.67 2.84 -6.13
C SER A 72 -7.22 3.31 -6.07
N ILE A 73 -6.34 2.37 -5.72
CA ILE A 73 -4.89 2.55 -5.78
C ILE A 73 -4.30 1.49 -6.71
N LEU A 74 -3.49 1.94 -7.66
CA LEU A 74 -2.86 1.10 -8.67
C LEU A 74 -1.34 1.02 -8.45
N CYS A 75 -0.81 -0.19 -8.43
CA CYS A 75 0.62 -0.48 -8.50
C CYS A 75 0.98 -0.84 -9.94
N VAL A 76 1.71 0.04 -10.63
CA VAL A 76 2.17 -0.18 -12.01
C VAL A 76 3.62 -0.66 -12.00
N SER A 77 3.92 -1.68 -12.80
CA SER A 77 5.30 -2.09 -13.06
C SER A 77 5.43 -2.62 -14.48
N VAL A 78 6.62 -2.45 -15.06
CA VAL A 78 6.96 -3.02 -16.38
C VAL A 78 7.30 -4.50 -16.21
N ASN A 79 6.26 -5.27 -15.92
CA ASN A 79 6.26 -6.72 -15.73
C ASN A 79 4.96 -7.29 -16.33
N ASP A 80 5.00 -8.54 -16.77
CA ASP A 80 3.82 -9.24 -17.22
C ASP A 80 2.90 -9.64 -16.05
N THR A 81 1.68 -10.05 -16.38
CA THR A 81 0.64 -10.40 -15.40
C THR A 81 0.99 -11.62 -14.55
N PHE A 82 1.81 -12.56 -15.04
CA PHE A 82 2.16 -13.75 -14.25
C PHE A 82 3.07 -13.35 -13.08
N VAL A 83 4.08 -12.53 -13.39
CA VAL A 83 4.97 -11.97 -12.36
C VAL A 83 4.21 -11.06 -11.40
N MET A 84 3.36 -10.16 -11.93
CA MET A 84 2.60 -9.23 -11.09
C MET A 84 1.59 -9.94 -10.18
N ASN A 85 0.94 -11.01 -10.65
CA ASN A 85 0.01 -11.79 -9.83
C ASN A 85 0.76 -12.55 -8.72
N ALA A 86 1.85 -13.26 -9.07
CA ALA A 86 2.65 -13.97 -8.08
C ALA A 86 3.22 -13.01 -7.03
N TRP A 87 3.62 -11.80 -7.44
CA TRP A 87 4.09 -10.78 -6.50
C TRP A 87 2.95 -10.21 -5.64
N LYS A 88 1.76 -9.98 -6.21
CA LYS A 88 0.59 -9.56 -5.43
C LYS A 88 0.30 -10.55 -4.29
N ASP A 89 0.30 -11.84 -4.60
CA ASP A 89 0.05 -12.91 -3.63
C ASP A 89 1.15 -12.95 -2.55
N ASP A 90 2.42 -12.80 -2.93
CA ASP A 90 3.55 -12.73 -2.00
C ASP A 90 3.44 -11.54 -1.03
N GLN A 91 2.93 -10.40 -1.51
CA GLN A 91 2.84 -9.17 -0.74
C GLN A 91 1.57 -9.07 0.12
N ASN A 92 0.58 -9.96 -0.07
CA ASN A 92 -0.72 -9.91 0.60
C ASN A 92 -1.39 -8.52 0.50
N ALA A 93 -1.23 -7.85 -0.65
CA ALA A 93 -1.67 -6.47 -0.88
C ALA A 93 -3.04 -6.44 -1.58
N ASP A 94 -4.05 -7.02 -0.93
CA ASP A 94 -5.38 -7.25 -1.52
C ASP A 94 -6.14 -5.96 -1.88
N GLN A 95 -5.83 -4.85 -1.22
CA GLN A 95 -6.50 -3.56 -1.44
C GLN A 95 -5.95 -2.81 -2.65
N ILE A 96 -4.81 -3.25 -3.18
CA ILE A 96 -4.12 -2.61 -4.30
C ILE A 96 -4.38 -3.39 -5.59
N THR A 97 -4.65 -2.66 -6.67
CA THR A 97 -4.77 -3.26 -8.01
C THR A 97 -3.40 -3.24 -8.69
N PHE A 98 -2.94 -4.41 -9.14
CA PHE A 98 -1.64 -4.56 -9.78
C PHE A 98 -1.83 -4.48 -11.29
N ILE A 99 -1.11 -3.54 -11.94
CA ILE A 99 -1.22 -3.28 -13.37
C ILE A 99 0.05 -3.78 -14.07
N PRO A 100 -0.05 -4.85 -14.87
CA PRO A 100 1.08 -5.42 -15.59
C PRO A 100 1.32 -4.65 -16.89
N ASP A 101 2.05 -3.54 -16.81
CA ASP A 101 2.49 -2.76 -17.98
C ASP A 101 3.67 -3.46 -18.68
N GLY A 102 3.49 -4.74 -19.04
CA GLY A 102 4.58 -5.62 -19.47
C GLY A 102 5.33 -5.15 -20.72
N ASN A 103 4.66 -4.40 -21.60
CA ASN A 103 5.28 -3.78 -22.77
C ASN A 103 5.90 -2.39 -22.47
N GLY A 104 5.63 -1.83 -21.29
CA GLY A 104 6.03 -0.47 -20.92
C GLY A 104 5.27 0.62 -21.65
N GLU A 105 4.14 0.32 -22.31
CA GLU A 105 3.38 1.26 -23.15
C GLU A 105 2.82 2.41 -22.32
N PHE A 106 2.23 2.10 -21.16
CA PHE A 106 1.71 3.13 -20.27
C PHE A 106 2.85 3.96 -19.68
N THR A 107 3.91 3.28 -19.23
CA THR A 107 5.11 3.90 -18.67
C THR A 107 5.81 4.84 -19.67
N ASP A 108 5.89 4.45 -20.95
CA ASP A 108 6.46 5.26 -22.02
C ASP A 108 5.59 6.47 -22.34
N GLY A 109 4.27 6.28 -22.43
CA GLY A 109 3.31 7.37 -22.63
C GLY A 109 3.35 8.41 -21.49
N MET A 110 3.62 7.95 -20.27
CA MET A 110 3.86 8.82 -19.10
C MET A 110 5.23 9.51 -19.16
N GLY A 111 6.13 9.12 -20.06
CA GLY A 111 7.50 9.64 -20.16
C GLY A 111 8.42 9.15 -19.04
N MET A 112 8.07 8.03 -18.42
CA MET A 112 8.74 7.47 -17.24
C MET A 112 9.52 6.19 -17.55
N LEU A 113 9.63 5.79 -18.83
CA LEU A 113 10.38 4.61 -19.23
C LEU A 113 11.88 4.92 -19.26
N VAL A 114 12.67 4.12 -18.54
CA VAL A 114 14.13 4.29 -18.41
C VAL A 114 14.86 2.98 -18.63
N ASP A 115 16.09 3.07 -19.10
CA ASP A 115 17.01 1.92 -19.13
C ASP A 115 17.57 1.64 -17.74
N LYS A 116 17.52 0.37 -17.32
CA LYS A 116 18.14 -0.17 -16.10
C LYS A 116 19.00 -1.40 -16.45
N ASN A 117 19.77 -1.27 -17.53
CA ASN A 117 20.62 -2.35 -18.08
C ASN A 117 21.74 -2.75 -17.13
N ASP A 118 22.20 -1.82 -16.29
CA ASP A 118 23.19 -2.04 -15.23
C ASP A 118 22.73 -3.06 -14.17
N LEU A 119 21.42 -3.17 -13.97
CA LEU A 119 20.78 -4.17 -13.09
C LEU A 119 20.26 -5.40 -13.85
N GLY A 120 20.44 -5.44 -15.19
CA GLY A 120 19.92 -6.51 -16.05
C GLY A 120 18.41 -6.48 -16.25
N PHE A 121 17.74 -5.35 -16.01
CA PHE A 121 16.28 -5.27 -16.10
C PHE A 121 15.78 -4.85 -17.49
N GLY A 122 16.65 -4.34 -18.36
CA GLY A 122 16.22 -3.71 -19.61
C GLY A 122 15.48 -2.39 -19.32
N LYS A 123 14.43 -2.11 -20.10
CA LYS A 123 13.58 -0.94 -19.89
C LYS A 123 12.55 -1.18 -18.78
N ARG A 124 12.45 -0.23 -17.86
CA ARG A 124 11.55 -0.26 -16.70
C ARG A 124 10.98 1.12 -16.40
N SER A 125 9.98 1.18 -15.54
CA SER A 125 9.48 2.46 -15.04
C SER A 125 10.49 3.09 -14.08
N TRP A 126 10.64 4.40 -14.20
CA TRP A 126 11.12 5.23 -13.12
C TRP A 126 10.13 5.21 -11.96
N ARG A 127 10.60 5.44 -10.74
CA ARG A 127 9.74 5.47 -9.56
C ARG A 127 9.02 6.82 -9.46
N TYR A 128 7.70 6.78 -9.37
CA TYR A 128 6.87 7.95 -9.18
C TYR A 128 5.53 7.55 -8.54
N SER A 129 4.82 8.52 -7.99
CA SER A 129 3.39 8.39 -7.72
C SER A 129 2.61 9.55 -8.32
N MET A 130 1.31 9.38 -8.49
CA MET A 130 0.43 10.42 -9.00
C MET A 130 -1.00 10.24 -8.50
N LEU A 131 -1.71 11.36 -8.43
CA LEU A 131 -3.15 11.40 -8.27
C LEU A 131 -3.78 11.72 -9.62
N VAL A 132 -4.69 10.86 -10.06
CA VAL A 132 -5.39 10.98 -11.33
C VAL A 132 -6.88 11.17 -11.04
N LYS A 133 -7.50 12.18 -11.63
CA LYS A 133 -8.94 12.43 -11.53
C LYS A 133 -9.56 12.40 -12.92
N ASN A 134 -10.48 11.47 -13.13
CA ASN A 134 -11.17 11.26 -14.40
C ASN A 134 -10.19 11.20 -15.59
N GLY A 135 -9.15 10.38 -15.45
CA GLY A 135 -8.10 10.22 -16.46
C GLY A 135 -7.13 11.41 -16.61
N VAL A 136 -7.25 12.50 -15.85
CA VAL A 136 -6.32 13.64 -15.88
C VAL A 136 -5.39 13.57 -14.68
N VAL A 137 -4.08 13.71 -14.91
CA VAL A 137 -3.08 13.75 -13.82
C VAL A 137 -3.22 15.07 -13.06
N GLU A 138 -3.69 15.03 -11.82
CA GLU A 138 -3.82 16.21 -10.97
C GLU A 138 -2.49 16.56 -10.31
N LYS A 139 -1.79 15.55 -9.78
CA LYS A 139 -0.52 15.71 -9.09
C LYS A 139 0.42 14.57 -9.42
N MET A 140 1.71 14.87 -9.59
CA MET A 140 2.74 13.87 -9.85
C MET A 140 3.96 14.10 -8.94
N PHE A 141 4.40 13.03 -8.27
CA PHE A 141 5.58 12.99 -7.42
C PHE A 141 6.63 12.10 -8.06
N ILE A 142 7.49 12.71 -8.87
CA ILE A 142 8.56 12.01 -9.59
C ILE A 142 9.79 11.99 -8.70
N GLU A 143 10.35 10.80 -8.46
CA GLU A 143 11.58 10.68 -7.67
C GLU A 143 12.74 11.45 -8.31
N PRO A 144 13.61 12.09 -7.51
CA PRO A 144 14.73 12.85 -8.03
C PRO A 144 15.71 11.91 -8.74
N ASN A 145 16.27 12.37 -9.86
CA ASN A 145 17.23 11.59 -10.64
C ASN A 145 18.59 11.52 -9.94
N GLU A 146 18.66 10.68 -8.91
CA GLU A 146 19.84 10.40 -8.10
C GLU A 146 20.29 8.94 -8.30
N PRO A 147 21.59 8.64 -8.09
CA PRO A 147 22.08 7.26 -8.14
C PRO A 147 21.32 6.32 -7.20
N GLY A 148 21.12 5.08 -7.63
CA GLY A 148 20.43 4.05 -6.85
C GLY A 148 18.92 3.97 -7.13
N ASP A 149 18.16 3.64 -6.09
CA ASP A 149 16.70 3.51 -6.13
C ASP A 149 16.05 4.54 -5.19
N PRO A 150 15.98 5.81 -5.62
CA PRO A 150 15.47 6.89 -4.78
C PRO A 150 14.01 6.65 -4.40
N PHE A 151 13.69 6.90 -3.13
CA PHE A 151 12.35 6.82 -2.56
C PHE A 151 12.18 7.90 -1.50
N LYS A 152 11.81 9.11 -1.94
CA LYS A 152 11.76 10.33 -1.13
C LYS A 152 10.47 11.13 -1.28
N VAL A 153 9.75 10.96 -2.38
CA VAL A 153 8.57 11.79 -2.70
C VAL A 153 7.38 10.99 -3.22
N SER A 154 7.60 9.78 -3.72
CA SER A 154 6.54 8.92 -4.28
C SER A 154 5.81 8.11 -3.21
N ASP A 155 6.26 8.16 -1.96
CA ASP A 155 5.70 7.43 -0.83
C ASP A 155 4.24 7.81 -0.53
N ALA A 156 3.54 6.88 0.12
CA ALA A 156 2.13 7.04 0.45
C ALA A 156 1.88 8.17 1.46
N ASP A 157 2.81 8.45 2.37
CA ASP A 157 2.65 9.53 3.35
C ASP A 157 2.75 10.91 2.68
N THR A 158 3.64 11.07 1.70
CA THR A 158 3.71 12.27 0.84
C THR A 158 2.40 12.45 0.07
N MET A 159 1.85 11.38 -0.51
CA MET A 159 0.55 11.41 -1.20
C MET A 159 -0.59 11.76 -0.24
N LEU A 160 -0.64 11.15 0.94
CA LEU A 160 -1.66 11.41 1.95
C LEU A 160 -1.61 12.86 2.45
N LYS A 161 -0.41 13.39 2.69
CA LYS A 161 -0.23 14.79 3.08
C LYS A 161 -0.72 15.75 1.99
N TYR A 162 -0.66 15.37 0.72
CA TYR A 162 -1.21 16.16 -0.37
C TYR A 162 -2.74 16.10 -0.40
N ILE A 163 -3.32 14.90 -0.31
CA ILE A 163 -4.77 14.68 -0.39
C ILE A 163 -5.50 15.21 0.86
N ALA A 164 -4.93 14.97 2.04
CA ALA A 164 -5.51 15.27 3.34
C ALA A 164 -4.44 15.86 4.28
N PRO A 165 -3.98 17.10 4.06
CA PRO A 165 -2.89 17.72 4.83
C PRO A 165 -3.18 17.88 6.32
N GLN A 166 -4.45 17.86 6.71
CA GLN A 166 -4.88 17.95 8.11
C GLN A 166 -5.04 16.59 8.77
N TYR A 167 -4.98 15.50 8.01
CA TYR A 167 -5.08 14.16 8.55
C TYR A 167 -3.84 13.85 9.37
N LYS A 168 -4.07 13.44 10.62
CA LYS A 168 -3.02 12.95 11.50
C LYS A 168 -3.07 11.44 11.48
N VAL A 169 -2.04 10.83 10.91
CA VAL A 169 -1.87 9.37 10.94
C VAL A 169 -1.89 8.93 12.40
N GLN A 170 -2.75 7.97 12.71
CA GLN A 170 -2.80 7.36 14.02
C GLN A 170 -1.47 6.66 14.36
N GLU A 171 -1.23 6.45 15.65
CA GLU A 171 -0.12 5.59 16.06
C GLU A 171 -0.38 4.15 15.61
N SER A 172 0.70 3.40 15.35
CA SER A 172 0.59 1.98 15.02
C SER A 172 0.02 1.21 16.21
N VAL A 173 -1.05 0.44 15.95
CA VAL A 173 -1.71 -0.39 16.96
C VAL A 173 -1.58 -1.86 16.58
N THR A 174 -1.13 -2.68 17.52
CA THR A 174 -1.07 -4.14 17.36
C THR A 174 -1.71 -4.82 18.57
N ILE A 175 -2.49 -5.88 18.34
CA ILE A 175 -3.11 -6.68 19.38
C ILE A 175 -2.80 -8.17 19.19
N PHE A 176 -2.25 -8.81 20.22
CA PHE A 176 -2.14 -10.27 20.28
C PHE A 176 -3.45 -10.86 20.76
N THR A 177 -4.01 -11.85 20.04
CA THR A 177 -5.30 -12.45 20.36
C THR A 177 -5.25 -13.98 20.29
N LYS A 178 -6.36 -14.63 20.65
CA LYS A 178 -6.57 -16.07 20.47
C LYS A 178 -8.03 -16.32 20.04
N PRO A 179 -8.31 -17.31 19.16
CA PRO A 179 -9.68 -17.66 18.80
C PRO A 179 -10.54 -17.98 20.03
N GLY A 180 -11.76 -17.46 20.06
CA GLY A 180 -12.72 -17.68 21.16
C GLY A 180 -12.47 -16.88 22.45
N CYS A 181 -11.48 -15.99 22.49
CA CYS A 181 -11.16 -15.16 23.65
C CYS A 181 -12.13 -13.96 23.79
N PRO A 182 -13.00 -13.90 24.82
CA PRO A 182 -13.98 -12.81 24.98
C PRO A 182 -13.32 -11.47 25.30
N TYR A 183 -12.24 -11.46 26.09
CA TYR A 183 -11.47 -10.25 26.39
C TYR A 183 -10.81 -9.65 25.15
N CYS A 184 -10.39 -10.51 24.22
CA CYS A 184 -9.82 -10.09 22.94
C CYS A 184 -10.89 -9.42 22.07
N ALA A 185 -12.11 -9.98 22.02
CA ALA A 185 -13.23 -9.36 21.33
C ALA A 185 -13.58 -7.99 21.94
N LYS A 186 -13.62 -7.89 23.29
CA LYS A 186 -13.83 -6.63 24.02
C LYS A 186 -12.78 -5.57 23.64
N ALA A 187 -11.49 -5.92 23.69
CA ALA A 187 -10.41 -5.01 23.33
C ALA A 187 -10.47 -4.55 21.86
N LYS A 188 -10.76 -5.47 20.93
CA LYS A 188 -10.94 -5.13 19.52
C LYS A 188 -12.12 -4.19 19.30
N GLN A 189 -13.26 -4.43 19.97
CA GLN A 189 -14.40 -3.54 19.88
C GLN A 189 -14.08 -2.14 20.40
N ALA A 190 -13.34 -2.03 21.52
CA ALA A 190 -12.91 -0.73 22.05
C ALA A 190 -12.02 0.05 21.06
N LEU A 191 -11.13 -0.63 20.33
CA LEU A 191 -10.33 0.01 19.27
C LEU A 191 -11.21 0.49 18.11
N ILE A 192 -12.18 -0.34 17.67
CA ILE A 192 -13.13 0.01 16.61
C ILE A 192 -13.97 1.23 17.03
N ASP A 193 -14.50 1.24 18.25
CA ASP A 193 -15.32 2.32 18.78
C ASP A 193 -14.53 3.63 18.91
N ALA A 194 -13.22 3.55 19.16
CA ALA A 194 -12.30 4.67 19.16
C ALA A 194 -11.84 5.11 17.75
N GLY A 195 -12.27 4.42 16.68
CA GLY A 195 -11.86 4.71 15.31
C GLY A 195 -10.40 4.34 15.00
N LEU A 196 -9.79 3.45 15.79
CA LEU A 196 -8.40 3.03 15.64
C LEU A 196 -8.30 1.76 14.79
N GLN A 197 -7.54 1.85 13.71
CA GLN A 197 -7.09 0.68 12.94
C GLN A 197 -6.03 -0.08 13.73
N TYR A 198 -5.99 -1.40 13.59
CA TYR A 198 -5.02 -2.25 14.29
C TYR A 198 -4.64 -3.49 13.48
N GLU A 199 -3.43 -3.98 13.72
CA GLU A 199 -2.98 -5.29 13.29
C GLU A 199 -3.29 -6.35 14.36
N GLU A 200 -3.89 -7.46 13.97
CA GLU A 200 -4.19 -8.59 14.87
C GLU A 200 -3.17 -9.72 14.67
N LEU A 201 -2.45 -10.08 15.72
CA LEU A 201 -1.54 -11.24 15.76
C LEU A 201 -2.21 -12.41 16.48
N ILE A 202 -2.74 -13.37 15.72
CA ILE A 202 -3.49 -14.50 16.25
C ILE A 202 -2.52 -15.59 16.72
N LEU A 203 -2.56 -15.90 18.02
CA LEU A 203 -1.76 -16.99 18.58
C LEU A 203 -2.16 -18.34 17.99
N GLY A 204 -1.18 -19.06 17.47
CA GLY A 204 -1.34 -20.35 16.79
C GLY A 204 -1.43 -20.25 15.26
N LYS A 205 -1.52 -19.03 14.71
CA LYS A 205 -1.46 -18.77 13.27
C LYS A 205 -0.29 -17.84 12.93
N ASP A 206 -0.30 -16.64 13.50
CA ASP A 206 0.64 -15.56 13.16
C ASP A 206 1.80 -15.46 14.17
N ALA A 207 1.53 -15.85 15.43
CA ALA A 207 2.52 -15.85 16.51
C ALA A 207 2.31 -17.00 17.49
N THR A 208 3.26 -17.19 18.41
CA THR A 208 3.14 -18.16 19.51
C THR A 208 3.22 -17.47 20.86
N THR A 209 2.95 -18.22 21.94
CA THR A 209 3.09 -17.73 23.31
C THR A 209 4.53 -17.31 23.66
N VAL A 210 5.53 -17.77 22.89
CA VAL A 210 6.91 -17.31 23.04
C VAL A 210 7.03 -15.85 22.63
N SER A 211 6.53 -15.49 21.44
CA SER A 211 6.53 -14.11 20.95
C SER A 211 5.78 -13.21 21.91
N LEU A 212 4.58 -13.61 22.34
CA LEU A 212 3.79 -12.87 23.33
C LEU A 212 4.60 -12.54 24.59
N ARG A 213 5.21 -13.54 25.22
CA ARG A 213 6.00 -13.36 26.44
C ARG A 213 7.23 -12.47 26.21
N ALA A 214 7.90 -12.65 25.08
CA ALA A 214 9.10 -11.88 24.76
C ALA A 214 8.80 -10.38 24.60
N VAL A 215 7.68 -10.03 23.94
CA VAL A 215 7.36 -8.62 23.65
C VAL A 215 6.57 -7.92 24.75
N SER A 216 5.70 -8.65 25.46
CA SER A 216 4.81 -8.06 26.49
C SER A 216 5.23 -8.35 27.93
N GLY A 217 6.10 -9.34 28.16
CA GLY A 217 6.33 -9.89 29.50
C GLY A 217 5.11 -10.61 30.11
N ARG A 218 4.01 -10.75 29.36
CA ARG A 218 2.76 -11.39 29.82
C ARG A 218 2.54 -12.75 29.15
N THR A 219 1.71 -13.58 29.79
CA THR A 219 1.41 -14.95 29.34
C THR A 219 0.00 -15.10 28.78
N THR A 220 -0.84 -14.07 28.89
CA THR A 220 -2.26 -14.07 28.55
C THR A 220 -2.57 -13.06 27.45
N VAL A 221 -3.64 -13.32 26.69
CA VAL A 221 -4.21 -12.41 25.68
C VAL A 221 -5.51 -11.78 26.21
N PRO A 222 -5.93 -10.60 25.72
CA PRO A 222 -5.24 -9.78 24.72
C PRO A 222 -3.99 -9.09 25.27
N GLN A 223 -3.04 -8.73 24.39
CA GLN A 223 -1.98 -7.76 24.70
C GLN A 223 -1.93 -6.71 23.60
N VAL A 224 -2.18 -5.46 23.96
CA VAL A 224 -2.28 -4.32 23.05
C VAL A 224 -1.02 -3.46 23.15
N PHE A 225 -0.54 -3.02 21.99
CA PHE A 225 0.56 -2.06 21.83
C PHE A 225 0.08 -0.89 20.98
N ILE A 226 0.41 0.34 21.40
CA ILE A 226 0.07 1.57 20.68
C ILE A 226 1.32 2.44 20.65
N GLY A 227 1.75 2.87 19.45
CA GLY A 227 2.92 3.76 19.30
C GLY A 227 4.23 3.16 19.83
N GLY A 228 4.35 1.82 19.81
CA GLY A 228 5.49 1.10 20.40
C GLY A 228 5.44 0.95 21.93
N LYS A 229 4.43 1.51 22.60
CA LYS A 229 4.21 1.34 24.04
C LYS A 229 3.32 0.13 24.30
N HIS A 230 3.71 -0.71 25.25
CA HIS A 230 2.86 -1.78 25.77
C HIS A 230 1.75 -1.20 26.65
N ILE A 231 0.49 -1.41 26.25
CA ILE A 231 -0.69 -0.91 26.98
C ILE A 231 -1.17 -1.95 27.99
N GLY A 232 -1.33 -3.21 27.57
CA GLY A 232 -1.77 -4.31 28.42
C GLY A 232 -2.97 -5.08 27.86
N GLY A 233 -3.85 -5.54 28.74
CA GLY A 233 -5.06 -6.30 28.41
C GLY A 233 -6.25 -5.43 28.03
N SER A 234 -7.46 -6.03 28.03
CA SER A 234 -8.70 -5.32 27.68
C SER A 234 -9.01 -4.16 28.61
N ASP A 235 -8.79 -4.35 29.91
CA ASP A 235 -9.14 -3.35 30.93
C ASP A 235 -8.11 -2.22 30.95
N ASP A 236 -6.82 -2.54 30.73
CA ASP A 236 -5.76 -1.53 30.58
C ASP A 236 -6.03 -0.63 29.36
N LEU A 237 -6.50 -1.22 28.26
CA LEU A 237 -6.88 -0.48 27.06
C LEU A 237 -8.06 0.47 27.31
N GLU A 238 -9.11 0.02 28.00
CA GLU A 238 -10.23 0.91 28.38
C GLU A 238 -9.74 2.10 29.21
N VAL A 239 -8.84 1.87 30.18
CA VAL A 239 -8.27 2.96 30.98
C VAL A 239 -7.44 3.91 30.11
N TYR A 240 -6.69 3.39 29.14
CA TYR A 240 -5.87 4.19 28.24
C TYR A 240 -6.71 5.07 27.30
N LEU A 241 -7.79 4.53 26.72
CA LEU A 241 -8.63 5.25 25.75
C LEU A 241 -9.54 6.32 26.38
N ASN A 242 -9.77 6.25 27.70
CA ASN A 242 -10.59 7.20 28.44
C ASN A 242 -9.78 8.35 29.09
N GLN A 243 -8.48 8.45 28.80
CA GLN A 243 -7.60 9.55 29.24
C GLN A 243 -7.62 10.70 28.22
#